data_AF-A0A7K0LHD9-F1
#
_entry.id   AF-A0A7K0LHD9-F1
#
_cell.length_a   1.000
_cell.length_b   1.000
_cell.length_c   1.000
_cell.angle_alpha   90.00
_cell.angle_beta   90.00
_cell.angle_gamma   90.00
#
_symmetry.space_group_name_H-M   'P 1'
#
loop_
_entity.id
_entity.type
_entity.pdbx_description
1 polymer ?
#
loop_
_entity_poly.entity_id
_entity_poly.type
_entity_poly.pdbx_seq_one_letter_code
_entity_poly.pdbx_strand_id
1 'polypeptide(L)'
;MTGVPALRFASVARSLGTAARASGLEVPAFRSPPRIPDVNRSLRRYPGGSVVSVKIKGRPLGRVVEDMVDGVLIANGVRGEASPRLRLALLRAALGEFLPDTQVLNTQVSDGGGVEASPVIRADSLPEAPAASTLEQPARVAERHTQAA
;
A
#
# COMPACT_ATOMS: atom_id res chain seq x y z
N MET A 1 13.61 22.62 0.01
CA MET A 1 12.40 22.64 0.88
C MET A 1 12.60 21.73 2.10
N THR A 2 13.40 22.14 3.09
CA THR A 2 13.78 21.29 4.23
C THR A 2 12.97 21.69 5.47
N GLY A 3 11.70 21.30 5.54
CA GLY A 3 10.91 21.43 6.76
C GLY A 3 11.54 20.68 7.93
N VAL A 4 11.40 21.21 9.15
CA VAL A 4 11.97 20.65 10.39
C VAL A 4 11.59 19.15 10.52
N PRO A 5 12.55 18.22 10.73
CA PRO A 5 12.28 16.77 10.77
C PRO A 5 11.13 16.34 11.70
N ALA A 6 10.93 17.06 12.80
CA ALA A 6 9.82 16.82 13.73
C ALA A 6 8.44 17.13 13.13
N LEU A 7 8.32 18.20 12.33
CA LEU A 7 7.07 18.55 11.65
C LEU A 7 6.70 17.49 10.61
N ARG A 8 7.69 17.03 9.84
CA ARG A 8 7.49 15.94 8.87
C ARG A 8 7.06 14.65 9.57
N PHE A 9 7.70 14.28 10.67
CA PHE A 9 7.31 13.13 11.48
C PHE A 9 5.86 13.25 12.00
N ALA A 10 5.46 14.43 12.47
CA ALA A 10 4.10 14.66 12.95
C ALA A 10 3.04 14.59 11.83
N SER A 11 3.33 15.11 10.63
CA SER A 11 2.45 14.98 9.46
C SER A 11 2.29 13.51 9.05
N VAL A 12 3.39 12.76 8.91
CA VAL A 12 3.36 11.31 8.64
C VAL A 12 2.54 10.56 9.69
N ALA A 13 2.74 10.85 10.98
CA ALA A 13 2.02 10.20 12.07
C ALA A 13 0.50 10.42 11.99
N ARG A 14 0.07 11.63 11.62
CA ARG A 14 -1.35 11.95 11.42
C ARG A 14 -1.94 11.20 10.24
N SER A 15 -1.27 11.26 9.08
CA SER A 15 -1.73 10.56 7.88
C SER A 15 -1.84 9.05 8.11
N LEU A 16 -0.84 8.45 8.75
CA LEU A 16 -0.89 7.04 9.15
C LEU A 16 -2.04 6.74 10.12
N GLY A 17 -2.29 7.63 11.08
CA GLY A 17 -3.41 7.48 12.00
C GLY A 17 -4.77 7.49 11.29
N THR A 18 -4.94 8.32 10.26
CA THR A 18 -6.16 8.34 9.44
C THR A 18 -6.29 7.06 8.61
N ALA A 19 -5.22 6.66 7.90
CA ALA A 19 -5.23 5.47 7.06
C ALA A 19 -5.41 4.17 7.85
N ALA A 20 -4.79 4.06 9.03
CA ALA A 20 -4.95 2.91 9.92
C ALA A 20 -6.41 2.77 10.39
N ARG A 21 -7.05 3.87 10.83
CA ARG A 21 -8.49 3.84 11.20
C ARG A 21 -9.38 3.45 10.03
N ALA A 22 -9.13 4.02 8.85
CA ALA A 22 -9.88 3.67 7.64
C ALA A 22 -9.72 2.19 7.25
N SER A 23 -8.62 1.57 7.66
CA SER A 23 -8.33 0.15 7.45
C SER A 23 -8.79 -0.76 8.61
N GLY A 24 -9.51 -0.22 9.61
CA GLY A 24 -9.97 -0.97 10.78
C GLY A 24 -8.87 -1.34 11.79
N LEU A 25 -7.71 -0.69 11.73
CA LEU A 25 -6.56 -0.96 12.60
C LEU A 25 -6.58 -0.03 13.83
N GLU A 26 -6.07 -0.53 14.97
CA GLU A 26 -5.71 0.29 16.12
C GLU A 26 -4.57 1.23 15.75
N VAL A 27 -4.68 2.50 16.14
CA VAL A 27 -3.66 3.52 15.88
C VAL A 27 -2.67 3.57 17.05
N PRO A 28 -1.39 3.20 16.83
CA PRO A 28 -0.38 3.39 17.86
C PRO A 28 -0.08 4.88 18.07
N ALA A 29 0.28 5.24 19.30
CA ALA A 29 0.89 6.54 19.56
C ALA A 29 2.35 6.56 19.02
N PHE A 30 2.67 7.55 18.21
CA PHE A 30 4.01 7.71 17.64
C PHE A 30 4.89 8.62 18.50
N ARG A 31 6.13 8.20 18.77
CA ARG A 31 7.12 8.97 19.56
C ARG A 31 8.51 8.93 18.94
N SER A 32 9.35 9.87 19.33
CA SER A 32 10.79 9.86 19.01
C SER A 32 11.59 10.55 20.13
N PRO A 33 12.83 10.11 20.43
CA PRO A 33 13.45 8.85 20.00
C PRO A 33 12.94 7.63 20.80
N PRO A 34 13.31 6.40 20.41
CA PRO A 34 13.15 5.21 21.25
C PRO A 34 13.90 5.37 22.58
N ARG A 35 13.38 4.76 23.66
CA ARG A 35 14.05 4.73 24.98
C ARG A 35 15.15 3.67 25.07
N ILE A 36 15.20 2.75 24.11
CA ILE A 36 16.22 1.72 24.01
C ILE A 36 17.37 2.31 23.19
N PRO A 37 18.63 2.27 23.66
CA PRO A 37 19.77 2.74 22.89
C PRO A 37 19.95 1.95 21.60
N ASP A 38 20.46 2.61 20.57
CA ASP A 38 20.86 2.03 19.28
C ASP A 38 19.80 1.27 18.45
N VAL A 39 18.52 1.32 18.85
CA VAL A 39 17.42 0.80 18.03
C VAL A 39 16.85 1.88 17.11
N ASN A 40 16.50 1.48 15.88
CA ASN A 40 15.82 2.35 14.93
C ASN A 40 14.33 2.50 15.24
N ARG A 41 13.69 1.45 15.77
CA ARG A 41 12.30 1.45 16.21
C ARG A 41 12.12 0.59 17.46
N SER A 42 11.14 0.94 18.29
CA SER A 42 10.69 0.11 19.41
C SER A 42 9.17 0.13 19.50
N LEU A 43 8.57 -1.01 19.85
CA LEU A 43 7.14 -1.14 20.10
C LEU A 43 6.91 -1.47 21.58
N ARG A 44 6.03 -0.72 22.23
CA ARG A 44 5.54 -1.02 23.59
C ARG A 44 4.03 -1.23 23.53
N ARG A 45 3.56 -2.32 24.15
CA ARG A 45 2.13 -2.63 24.35
C ARG A 45 1.74 -2.36 25.80
N TYR A 46 0.52 -1.89 26.01
CA TYR A 46 -0.08 -1.72 27.34
C TYR A 46 -1.59 -1.93 27.26
N PRO A 47 -2.27 -2.16 28.40
CA PRO A 47 -3.73 -2.20 28.41
C PRO A 47 -4.30 -0.89 27.86
N GLY A 48 -5.02 -0.95 26.73
CA GLY A 48 -5.59 0.22 26.07
C GLY A 48 -4.76 0.81 24.92
N GLY A 49 -3.63 0.19 24.54
CA GLY A 49 -3.07 0.40 23.21
C GLY A 49 -1.56 0.18 23.08
N SER A 50 -0.98 0.83 22.07
CA SER A 50 0.42 0.64 21.70
C SER A 50 1.16 1.96 21.42
N VAL A 51 2.47 1.97 21.67
CA VAL A 51 3.37 3.07 21.34
C VAL A 51 4.47 2.56 20.43
N VAL A 52 4.61 3.21 19.27
CA VAL A 52 5.71 3.01 18.33
C VAL A 52 6.66 4.20 18.47
N SER A 53 7.91 3.94 18.88
CA SER A 53 8.95 4.97 18.94
C SER A 53 9.96 4.76 17.81
N VAL A 54 10.34 5.81 17.09
CA VAL A 54 11.23 5.72 15.92
C VAL A 54 12.36 6.75 16.02
N LYS A 55 13.57 6.35 15.64
CA LYS A 55 14.72 7.25 15.52
C LYS A 55 14.56 8.09 14.25
N ILE A 56 14.53 9.42 14.41
CA ILE A 56 14.41 10.36 13.28
C ILE A 56 15.72 11.10 12.95
N LYS A 57 16.59 11.30 13.95
CA LYS A 57 17.83 12.07 13.78
C LYS A 57 18.84 11.29 12.93
N GLY A 58 19.38 11.95 11.89
CA GLY A 58 20.37 11.37 10.98
C GLY A 58 19.84 10.25 10.09
N ARG A 59 18.50 10.12 9.96
CA ARG A 59 17.88 9.07 9.16
C ARG A 59 17.10 9.66 7.98
N PRO A 60 17.20 9.04 6.79
CA PRO A 60 16.35 9.42 5.66
C PRO A 60 14.87 9.25 6.02
N LEU A 61 14.03 10.21 5.60
CA LEU A 61 12.60 10.19 5.90
C LEU A 61 11.93 8.89 5.43
N GLY A 62 12.30 8.36 4.26
CA GLY A 62 11.75 7.10 3.76
C GLY A 62 11.95 5.92 4.72
N ARG A 63 13.13 5.82 5.36
CA ARG A 63 13.40 4.78 6.37
C ARG A 63 12.59 4.98 7.65
N VAL A 64 12.37 6.24 8.05
CA VAL A 64 11.50 6.57 9.18
C VAL A 64 10.06 6.16 8.89
N VAL A 65 9.57 6.47 7.70
CA VAL A 65 8.21 6.10 7.25
C VAL A 65 8.04 4.58 7.22
N GLU A 66 9.01 3.84 6.65
CA GLU A 66 9.02 2.37 6.66
C GLU A 66 8.91 1.81 8.08
N ASP A 67 9.69 2.34 9.03
CA ASP A 67 9.63 1.92 10.43
C ASP A 67 8.30 2.26 11.12
N MET A 68 7.68 3.38 10.78
CA MET A 68 6.36 3.75 11.30
C MET A 68 5.28 2.81 10.78
N VAL A 69 5.30 2.48 9.48
CA VAL A 69 4.36 1.52 8.86
C VAL A 69 4.55 0.13 9.46
N ASP A 70 5.79 -0.35 9.55
CA ASP A 70 6.11 -1.62 10.20
C ASP A 70 5.58 -1.64 11.63
N GLY A 71 5.74 -0.53 12.37
CA GLY A 71 5.21 -0.38 13.72
C GLY A 71 3.69 -0.57 13.81
N VAL A 72 2.92 0.02 12.88
CA VAL A 72 1.46 -0.15 12.83
C VAL A 72 1.08 -1.60 12.55
N LEU A 73 1.71 -2.23 11.57
CA LEU A 73 1.41 -3.62 11.19
C LEU A 73 1.72 -4.58 12.34
N ILE A 74 2.89 -4.41 12.98
CA ILE A 74 3.31 -5.25 14.12
C ILE A 74 2.39 -5.00 15.32
N ALA A 75 2.04 -3.74 15.63
CA ALA A 75 1.12 -3.42 16.73
C ALA A 75 -0.23 -4.13 16.58
N ASN A 76 -0.76 -4.17 15.35
CA ASN A 76 -2.03 -4.80 15.02
C ASN A 76 -1.93 -6.31 14.73
N GLY A 77 -0.74 -6.90 14.81
CA GLY A 77 -0.56 -8.33 14.56
C GLY A 77 -0.84 -8.75 13.12
N VAL A 78 -0.79 -7.82 12.17
CA VAL A 78 -1.02 -8.07 10.73
C VAL A 78 0.08 -9.00 10.22
N ARG A 79 -0.33 -10.16 9.68
CA ARG A 79 0.55 -11.21 9.14
C ARG A 79 -0.09 -11.85 7.91
N GLY A 80 0.68 -12.68 7.21
CA GLY A 80 0.20 -13.42 6.04
C GLY A 80 -0.17 -12.51 4.86
N GLU A 81 -1.12 -12.95 4.05
CA GLU A 81 -1.47 -12.36 2.75
C GLU A 81 -2.00 -10.92 2.82
N ALA A 82 -2.55 -10.50 3.97
CA ALA A 82 -3.03 -9.13 4.16
C ALA A 82 -1.89 -8.11 4.32
N SER A 83 -0.69 -8.56 4.73
CA SER A 83 0.44 -7.69 5.08
C SER A 83 0.93 -6.81 3.92
N PRO A 84 1.20 -7.34 2.70
CA PRO A 84 1.67 -6.52 1.60
C PRO A 84 0.67 -5.46 1.15
N ARG A 85 -0.62 -5.79 1.12
CA ARG A 85 -1.69 -4.85 0.73
C ARG A 85 -1.83 -3.70 1.73
N LEU A 86 -1.90 -4.02 3.02
CA LEU A 86 -1.99 -2.99 4.08
C LEU A 86 -0.71 -2.15 4.16
N ARG A 87 0.47 -2.77 4.00
CA ARG A 87 1.75 -2.06 3.94
C ARG A 87 1.76 -1.03 2.82
N LEU A 88 1.34 -1.42 1.61
CA LEU A 88 1.29 -0.51 0.47
C LEU A 88 0.30 0.64 0.69
N ALA A 89 -0.89 0.36 1.23
CA ALA A 89 -1.89 1.38 1.54
C ALA A 89 -1.37 2.41 2.55
N LEU A 90 -0.75 1.95 3.64
CA LEU A 90 -0.16 2.81 4.66
C LEU A 90 1.03 3.63 4.13
N LEU A 91 1.89 3.03 3.31
CA LEU A 91 3.00 3.74 2.66
C LEU A 91 2.50 4.83 1.72
N ARG A 92 1.46 4.55 0.92
CA ARG A 92 0.85 5.55 0.02
C ARG A 92 0.27 6.71 0.80
N ALA A 93 -0.45 6.46 1.90
CA ALA A 93 -0.96 7.53 2.74
C ALA A 93 0.17 8.38 3.36
N ALA A 94 1.20 7.73 3.91
CA ALA A 94 2.32 8.40 4.54
C ALA A 94 3.17 9.24 3.57
N LEU A 95 3.35 8.76 2.34
CA LEU A 95 4.14 9.44 1.30
C LEU A 95 3.31 10.42 0.47
N GLY A 96 1.98 10.26 0.40
CA GLY A 96 1.07 11.17 -0.31
C GLY A 96 1.08 12.59 0.25
N GLU A 97 1.41 12.77 1.53
CA GLU A 97 1.68 14.08 2.13
C GLU A 97 2.95 14.77 1.57
N PHE A 98 3.84 14.00 0.93
CA PHE A 98 5.14 14.46 0.44
C PHE A 98 5.31 14.36 -1.07
N LEU A 99 4.41 13.64 -1.74
CA LEU A 99 4.24 13.73 -3.18
C LEU A 99 3.30 14.93 -3.38
N PRO A 100 3.80 16.11 -3.78
CA PRO A 100 2.89 17.14 -4.27
C PRO A 100 2.05 16.48 -5.35
N ASP A 101 0.75 16.80 -5.41
CA ASP A 101 -0.09 16.47 -6.57
C ASP A 101 0.81 16.56 -7.79
N THR A 102 1.14 15.42 -8.40
CA THR A 102 1.84 15.42 -9.66
C THR A 102 0.95 16.30 -10.49
N GLN A 103 1.41 17.53 -10.78
CA GLN A 103 0.68 18.39 -11.69
C GLN A 103 0.58 17.51 -12.92
N VAL A 104 -0.62 16.98 -13.12
CA VAL A 104 -1.09 16.49 -14.40
C VAL A 104 -0.64 17.62 -15.31
N LEU A 105 0.34 17.32 -16.16
CA LEU A 105 0.80 18.25 -17.15
C LEU A 105 -0.46 18.55 -17.95
N ASN A 106 -1.15 19.63 -17.59
CA ASN A 106 -2.16 20.24 -18.40
C ASN A 106 -1.36 20.72 -19.60
N THR A 107 -1.19 19.83 -20.57
CA THR A 107 -0.85 20.20 -21.93
C THR A 107 -1.98 21.12 -22.36
N GLN A 108 -1.71 22.42 -22.21
CA GLN A 108 -2.47 23.51 -22.79
C GLN A 108 -2.52 23.24 -24.29
N VAL A 109 -3.60 22.62 -24.75
CA VAL A 109 -3.99 22.67 -26.16
C VAL A 109 -4.95 23.85 -26.28
N SER A 110 -4.34 25.03 -26.45
CA SER A 110 -4.96 26.21 -27.07
C SER A 110 -3.97 26.61 -28.17
N ASP A 111 -4.35 26.89 -29.41
CA ASP A 111 -5.63 27.20 -30.01
C ASP A 111 -5.47 27.00 -31.52
N GLY A 112 -6.52 26.58 -32.23
CA GLY A 112 -6.37 26.27 -33.66
C GLY A 112 -7.58 25.68 -34.37
N GLY A 113 -8.77 26.23 -34.14
CA GLY A 113 -9.81 26.41 -35.17
C GLY A 113 -10.51 25.19 -35.79
N GLY A 114 -11.84 25.21 -35.71
CA GLY A 114 -12.69 24.80 -36.84
C GLY A 114 -13.52 23.54 -36.65
N VAL A 115 -14.81 23.79 -36.38
CA VAL A 115 -16.02 23.11 -36.90
C VAL A 115 -16.20 21.59 -36.77
N GLU A 116 -17.37 21.25 -36.22
CA GLU A 116 -18.16 20.02 -36.43
C GLU A 116 -17.51 18.66 -36.20
N ALA A 117 -17.95 17.98 -35.13
CA ALA A 117 -18.93 16.89 -35.25
C ALA A 117 -18.96 16.09 -33.94
N SER A 118 -20.13 16.03 -33.29
CA SER A 118 -20.44 14.96 -32.35
C SER A 118 -20.39 13.61 -33.08
N PRO A 119 -19.72 12.57 -32.55
CA PRO A 119 -20.09 11.21 -32.86
C PRO A 119 -20.91 10.66 -31.69
N VAL A 120 -22.21 10.56 -31.95
CA VAL A 120 -23.13 9.63 -31.27
C VAL A 120 -22.48 8.24 -31.30
N ILE A 121 -22.12 7.68 -30.14
CA ILE A 121 -21.64 6.30 -30.07
C ILE A 121 -22.83 5.39 -30.33
N ARG A 122 -22.86 4.77 -31.52
CA ARG A 122 -23.78 3.71 -31.88
C ARG A 122 -23.41 2.46 -31.09
N ALA A 123 -24.36 1.94 -30.32
CA ALA A 123 -24.28 0.63 -29.69
C ALA A 123 -24.44 -0.45 -30.77
N ASP A 124 -23.35 -0.83 -31.44
CA ASP A 124 -23.25 -2.13 -32.08
C ASP A 124 -21.78 -2.45 -32.40
N SER A 125 -21.19 -3.37 -31.63
CA SER A 125 -20.02 -4.20 -31.97
C SER A 125 -19.58 -4.98 -30.72
N LEU A 126 -20.32 -6.04 -30.40
CA LEU A 126 -19.81 -7.17 -29.62
C LEU A 126 -18.93 -8.02 -30.54
N PRO A 127 -17.68 -8.35 -30.20
CA PRO A 127 -17.05 -9.55 -30.73
C PRO A 127 -17.47 -10.77 -29.88
N GLU A 128 -18.14 -11.70 -30.56
CA GLU A 128 -18.57 -13.03 -30.12
C GLU A 128 -17.51 -13.81 -29.35
N ALA A 129 -17.93 -14.39 -28.23
CA ALA A 129 -17.24 -15.50 -27.59
C ALA A 129 -17.57 -16.81 -28.33
N PRO A 130 -16.61 -17.69 -28.64
CA PRO A 130 -16.92 -19.05 -29.00
C PRO A 130 -17.14 -19.91 -27.74
N ALA A 131 -18.41 -20.22 -27.47
CA ALA A 131 -18.82 -21.46 -26.80
C ALA A 131 -19.03 -22.53 -27.91
N ALA A 132 -18.91 -23.84 -27.75
CA ALA A 132 -18.84 -24.71 -26.60
C ALA A 132 -18.36 -26.11 -27.08
N SER A 133 -18.06 -26.97 -26.09
CA SER A 133 -18.33 -28.43 -26.11
C SER A 133 -17.46 -29.34 -26.97
N THR A 134 -16.79 -30.29 -26.33
CA THR A 134 -17.20 -31.70 -26.41
C THR A 134 -16.65 -32.50 -25.23
N LEU A 135 -17.61 -33.19 -24.61
CA LEU A 135 -17.55 -34.29 -23.66
C LEU A 135 -16.51 -35.36 -24.09
N GLU A 136 -15.55 -35.72 -23.25
CA GLU A 136 -15.13 -37.12 -23.06
C GLU A 136 -14.19 -37.30 -21.84
N GLN A 137 -14.70 -38.01 -20.84
CA GLN A 137 -13.95 -38.98 -20.02
C GLN A 137 -14.52 -40.35 -20.44
N PRO A 138 -13.72 -41.42 -20.59
CA PRO A 138 -13.02 -42.13 -19.49
C PRO A 138 -11.62 -42.63 -19.97
N ALA A 139 -10.76 -43.39 -19.30
CA ALA A 139 -10.87 -44.46 -18.33
C ALA A 139 -9.50 -44.74 -17.67
N ARG A 140 -9.55 -45.52 -16.59
CA ARG A 140 -8.44 -46.12 -15.82
C ARG A 140 -7.47 -46.97 -16.68
N VAL A 141 -6.17 -46.97 -16.33
CA VAL A 141 -5.18 -48.09 -16.33
C VAL A 141 -3.96 -47.56 -15.52
N ALA A 142 -3.71 -47.88 -14.24
CA ALA A 142 -3.09 -49.09 -13.68
C ALA A 142 -1.84 -49.61 -14.44
N GLU A 143 -0.63 -49.33 -13.96
CA GLU A 143 0.57 -50.20 -13.96
C GLU A 143 1.80 -49.40 -13.50
N ARG A 144 2.34 -49.64 -12.29
CA ARG A 144 3.41 -50.60 -11.95
C ARG A 144 4.69 -50.41 -12.77
N HIS A 145 5.77 -49.99 -12.08
CA HIS A 145 7.13 -50.57 -12.13
C HIS A 145 7.95 -49.87 -11.01
N THR A 146 8.13 -50.50 -9.85
CA THR A 146 9.18 -51.49 -9.50
C THR A 146 10.56 -50.86 -9.31
N GLN A 147 10.85 -50.48 -8.06
CA GLN A 147 11.89 -50.99 -7.14
C GLN A 147 13.37 -51.17 -7.58
N ALA A 148 14.22 -50.98 -6.55
CA ALA A 148 15.61 -51.40 -6.33
C ALA A 148 16.71 -50.51 -6.96
N ALA A 149 17.80 -50.18 -6.27
CA ALA A 149 18.48 -50.85 -5.15
C ALA A 149 18.97 -49.87 -4.07
#